data_AF-A0AAQ3MET9-F1
#
_entry.id   AF-A0AAQ3MET9-F1
#
_cell.length_a   1.000
_cell.length_b   1.000
_cell.length_c   1.000
_cell.angle_alpha   90.00
_cell.angle_beta   90.00
_cell.angle_gamma   90.00
#
_symmetry.space_group_name_H-M   'P 1'
#
loop_
_entity.id
_entity.type
_entity.pdbx_description
1 polymer ?
#
loop_
_entity_poly.entity_id
_entity_poly.type
_entity_poly.pdbx_seq_one_letter_code
_entity_poly.pdbx_strand_id
1 'polypeptide(L)'
;MRRFKQCSSSFSSHYSASESNPSNNQNSNNGVRVRGTWSAEEDRVLTGLVEAHGPKNWALISLHVKGRSGKSCRLRWCNQLSPTVEHRPFTTREDAIILHAHDRLGNKWAAIARMLPGRTDNAVKNHWNATLKRRVSQRRRFGDDPLTALTLAPPGSGGGGWTAGFRDVVAREVREYVSFSFSDDLGANEKLSNY
;
A
#
# COMPACT_ATOMS: atom_id res chain seq x y z
N MET A 1 -2.14 -19.56 -18.36
CA MET A 1 -2.47 -18.81 -17.13
C MET A 1 -2.38 -17.31 -17.40
N ARG A 2 -3.51 -16.58 -17.32
CA ARG A 2 -3.58 -15.13 -17.67
C ARG A 2 -2.97 -14.30 -16.53
N ARG A 3 -1.84 -13.64 -16.80
CA ARG A 3 -1.18 -12.69 -15.87
C ARG A 3 -2.02 -11.42 -15.76
N PHE A 4 -2.65 -11.19 -14.61
CA PHE A 4 -3.29 -9.92 -14.28
C PHE A 4 -2.22 -8.90 -13.86
N LYS A 5 -2.02 -7.88 -14.69
CA LYS A 5 -1.04 -6.80 -14.45
C LYS A 5 -1.47 -5.95 -13.26
N GLN A 6 -0.54 -5.78 -12.31
CA GLN A 6 -0.64 -4.84 -11.20
C GLN A 6 -0.84 -3.40 -11.69
N CYS A 7 -1.64 -2.64 -10.97
CA CYS A 7 -1.83 -1.20 -11.19
C CYS A 7 -0.60 -0.45 -10.68
N SER A 8 0.38 -0.18 -11.56
CA SER A 8 1.56 0.62 -11.27
C SER A 8 1.18 2.04 -10.85
N SER A 9 1.71 2.48 -9.71
CA SER A 9 1.55 3.83 -9.16
C SER A 9 2.80 4.66 -9.42
N SER A 10 2.78 5.48 -10.48
CA SER A 10 3.78 6.55 -10.63
C SER A 10 3.10 7.77 -11.23
N PHE A 11 3.11 8.89 -10.49
CA PHE A 11 2.97 10.21 -11.09
C PHE A 11 3.94 11.15 -10.36
N SER A 12 4.94 11.65 -11.09
CA SER A 12 5.87 12.68 -10.66
C SER A 12 5.30 14.03 -11.10
N SER A 13 5.17 14.98 -10.18
CA SER A 13 4.67 16.33 -10.49
C SER A 13 5.82 17.33 -10.40
N HIS A 14 6.28 17.83 -11.56
CA HIS A 14 7.05 19.06 -11.66
C HIS A 14 6.05 20.21 -11.89
N TYR A 15 6.04 21.22 -11.00
CA TYR A 15 5.18 22.40 -11.10
C TYR A 15 6.03 23.57 -11.60
N SER A 16 5.72 24.08 -12.78
CA SER A 16 6.23 25.36 -13.28
C SER A 16 5.03 26.26 -13.60
N ALA A 17 5.08 27.48 -13.08
CA ALA A 17 4.04 28.50 -13.18
C ALA A 17 4.20 29.35 -14.45
N SER A 18 3.10 29.69 -15.12
CA SER A 18 2.86 31.00 -15.75
C SER A 18 1.45 31.12 -16.36
N GLU A 19 0.84 32.26 -16.01
CA GLU A 19 0.04 33.18 -16.84
C GLU A 19 -1.39 32.85 -17.37
N SER A 20 -2.32 33.69 -16.89
CA SER A 20 -3.48 34.36 -17.50
C SER A 20 -4.59 33.61 -18.30
N ASN A 21 -5.80 33.71 -17.72
CA ASN A 21 -7.18 33.47 -18.19
C ASN A 21 -7.55 34.22 -19.52
N PRO A 22 -8.73 34.02 -20.19
CA PRO A 22 -9.96 33.36 -19.71
C PRO A 22 -10.83 32.56 -20.73
N SER A 23 -11.89 31.95 -20.19
CA SER A 23 -13.17 31.62 -20.84
C SER A 23 -13.28 30.34 -21.68
N ASN A 24 -13.71 29.25 -21.06
CA ASN A 24 -14.78 28.44 -21.66
C ASN A 24 -15.74 27.89 -20.60
N ASN A 25 -16.91 28.51 -20.56
CA ASN A 25 -18.05 28.13 -19.76
C ASN A 25 -18.83 27.05 -20.50
N GLN A 26 -18.88 25.83 -19.97
CA GLN A 26 -20.07 24.98 -19.92
C GLN A 26 -19.66 23.62 -19.31
N ASN A 27 -20.03 23.38 -18.04
CA ASN A 27 -21.03 22.36 -17.72
C ASN A 27 -21.30 22.36 -16.21
N SER A 28 -22.32 23.11 -15.84
CA SER A 28 -22.95 23.11 -14.52
C SER A 28 -23.68 21.78 -14.27
N ASN A 29 -22.92 20.70 -14.03
CA ASN A 29 -23.46 19.52 -13.34
C ASN A 29 -23.08 19.63 -11.87
N ASN A 30 -23.84 20.45 -11.14
CA ASN A 30 -23.79 20.57 -9.69
C ASN A 30 -24.44 19.34 -9.02
N GLY A 31 -24.02 18.14 -9.45
CA GLY A 31 -24.33 16.90 -8.77
C GLY A 31 -23.57 16.88 -7.45
N VAL A 32 -24.30 16.90 -6.35
CA VAL A 32 -23.75 16.82 -4.98
C VAL A 32 -22.71 15.70 -4.95
N ARG A 33 -21.43 16.08 -4.92
CA ARG A 33 -20.34 15.11 -4.83
C ARG A 33 -20.49 14.41 -3.49
N VAL A 34 -20.80 13.12 -3.52
CA VAL A 34 -21.00 12.33 -2.31
C VAL A 34 -19.65 12.16 -1.63
N ARG A 35 -19.42 12.97 -0.60
CA ARG A 35 -18.32 12.80 0.36
C ARG A 35 -18.84 11.95 1.51
N GLY A 36 -18.88 10.63 1.31
CA GLY A 36 -19.47 9.72 2.31
C GLY A 36 -18.92 8.30 2.25
N THR A 37 -19.31 7.49 3.22
CA THR A 37 -19.09 6.04 3.26
C THR A 37 -19.70 5.40 2.00
N TRP A 38 -19.06 4.36 1.49
CA TRP A 38 -19.60 3.57 0.39
C TRP A 38 -20.68 2.65 0.92
N SER A 39 -21.83 2.65 0.27
CA SER A 39 -22.92 1.72 0.53
C SER A 39 -22.71 0.39 -0.20
N ALA A 40 -23.34 -0.67 0.30
CA ALA A 40 -23.31 -1.98 -0.35
C ALA A 40 -23.92 -1.96 -1.76
N GLU A 41 -24.87 -1.06 -2.03
CA GLU A 41 -25.43 -0.86 -3.37
C GLU A 41 -24.40 -0.26 -4.32
N GLU A 42 -23.71 0.82 -3.89
CA GLU A 42 -22.64 1.42 -4.68
C GLU A 42 -21.50 0.42 -4.96
N ASP A 43 -21.15 -0.42 -3.98
CA ASP A 43 -20.14 -1.47 -4.15
C ASP A 43 -20.56 -2.54 -5.16
N ARG A 44 -21.84 -2.96 -5.15
CA ARG A 44 -22.40 -3.89 -6.14
C ARG A 44 -22.35 -3.31 -7.55
N VAL A 45 -22.77 -2.06 -7.72
CA VAL A 45 -22.71 -1.35 -9.01
C VAL A 45 -21.27 -1.22 -9.49
N LEU A 46 -20.36 -0.78 -8.62
CA LEU A 46 -18.95 -0.65 -8.97
C LEU A 46 -18.32 -1.99 -9.38
N THR A 47 -18.64 -3.06 -8.66
CA THR A 47 -18.13 -4.41 -8.96
C THR A 47 -18.61 -4.90 -10.32
N GLY A 48 -19.91 -4.82 -10.60
CA GLY A 48 -20.45 -5.24 -11.91
C GLY A 48 -19.88 -4.43 -13.08
N LEU A 49 -19.67 -3.12 -12.90
CA LEU A 49 -19.04 -2.27 -13.92
C LEU A 49 -17.59 -2.63 -14.18
N VAL A 50 -16.84 -3.00 -13.14
CA VAL A 50 -15.45 -3.44 -13.27
C VAL A 50 -15.36 -4.83 -13.89
N GLU A 51 -16.31 -5.72 -13.62
CA GLU A 51 -16.40 -7.02 -14.30
C GLU A 51 -16.71 -6.86 -15.79
N ALA A 52 -17.62 -5.95 -16.15
CA ALA A 52 -18.00 -5.70 -17.54
C ALA A 52 -16.92 -4.96 -18.35
N HIS A 53 -16.29 -3.92 -17.79
CA HIS A 53 -15.38 -3.03 -18.52
C HIS A 53 -13.89 -3.21 -18.16
N GLY A 54 -13.59 -3.95 -17.09
CA GLY A 54 -12.25 -4.09 -16.52
C GLY A 54 -11.80 -2.88 -15.67
N PRO A 55 -10.81 -3.07 -14.77
CA PRO A 55 -10.34 -2.04 -13.84
C PRO A 55 -9.37 -1.03 -14.50
N LYS A 56 -9.73 -0.48 -15.66
CA LYS A 56 -8.86 0.41 -16.46
C LYS A 56 -9.46 1.81 -16.61
N ASN A 57 -10.71 1.88 -17.06
CA ASN A 57 -11.34 3.14 -17.46
C ASN A 57 -12.23 3.71 -16.36
N TRP A 58 -11.60 4.16 -15.26
CA TRP A 58 -12.31 4.64 -14.07
C TRP A 58 -13.20 5.87 -14.32
N ALA A 59 -12.87 6.71 -15.30
CA ALA A 59 -13.70 7.84 -15.70
C ALA A 59 -15.07 7.38 -16.23
N LEU A 60 -15.06 6.39 -17.13
CA LEU A 60 -16.28 5.77 -17.67
C LEU A 60 -17.09 5.06 -16.58
N ILE A 61 -16.40 4.31 -15.71
CA ILE A 61 -17.03 3.60 -14.59
C ILE A 61 -17.72 4.59 -13.66
N SER A 62 -17.08 5.72 -13.33
CA SER A 62 -17.66 6.71 -12.43
C SER A 62 -18.89 7.42 -12.96
N LEU A 63 -19.12 7.44 -14.28
CA LEU A 63 -20.34 8.02 -14.85
C LEU A 63 -21.60 7.26 -14.40
N HIS A 64 -21.45 5.96 -14.16
CA HIS A 64 -22.53 5.06 -13.76
C HIS A 64 -22.67 4.97 -12.23
N VAL A 65 -21.65 5.39 -11.46
CA VAL A 65 -21.69 5.46 -10.00
C VAL A 65 -22.05 6.89 -9.58
N LYS A 66 -23.35 7.13 -9.34
CA LYS A 66 -23.90 8.45 -9.03
C LYS A 66 -23.13 9.14 -7.90
N GLY A 67 -22.67 10.37 -8.14
CA GLY A 67 -22.03 11.20 -7.12
C GLY A 67 -20.61 10.80 -6.72
N ARG A 68 -20.03 9.75 -7.32
CA ARG A 68 -18.63 9.33 -7.09
C ARG A 68 -17.74 9.71 -8.27
N SER A 69 -16.51 10.11 -7.97
CA SER A 69 -15.50 10.37 -9.01
C SER A 69 -14.75 9.10 -9.41
N GLY A 70 -14.15 9.09 -10.61
CA GLY A 70 -13.29 7.97 -11.05
C GLY A 70 -12.16 7.66 -10.08
N LYS A 71 -11.57 8.71 -9.47
CA LYS A 71 -10.56 8.55 -8.41
C LYS A 71 -11.13 7.80 -7.20
N SER A 72 -12.35 8.15 -6.78
CA SER A 72 -13.03 7.48 -5.66
C SER A 72 -13.31 6.02 -5.98
N CYS A 73 -13.83 5.73 -7.18
CA CYS A 73 -14.12 4.38 -7.64
C CYS A 73 -12.86 3.51 -7.67
N ARG A 74 -11.76 4.01 -8.26
CA ARG A 74 -10.47 3.31 -8.27
C ARG A 74 -9.98 3.01 -6.86
N LEU A 75 -10.02 4.01 -5.97
CA LEU A 75 -9.55 3.85 -4.59
C LEU A 75 -10.37 2.79 -3.85
N ARG A 76 -11.69 2.79 -4.00
CA ARG A 76 -12.59 1.79 -3.42
C ARG A 76 -12.26 0.38 -3.92
N TRP A 77 -12.11 0.24 -5.24
CA TRP A 77 -11.76 -1.03 -5.86
C TRP A 77 -10.41 -1.56 -5.37
N CYS A 78 -9.35 -0.78 -5.53
CA CYS A 78 -7.99 -1.22 -5.22
C CYS A 78 -7.77 -1.52 -3.74
N ASN A 79 -8.51 -0.85 -2.83
CA ASN A 79 -8.32 -1.01 -1.40
C ASN A 79 -9.28 -2.00 -0.74
N GLN A 80 -10.45 -2.29 -1.35
CA GLN A 80 -11.51 -3.03 -0.66
C GLN A 80 -12.30 -4.01 -1.53
N LEU A 81 -12.55 -3.76 -2.82
CA LEU A 81 -13.44 -4.64 -3.61
C LEU A 81 -12.70 -5.63 -4.51
N SER A 82 -11.45 -5.33 -4.88
CA SER A 82 -10.68 -6.22 -5.74
C SER A 82 -10.53 -7.59 -5.06
N PRO A 83 -10.78 -8.71 -5.77
CA PRO A 83 -10.66 -10.06 -5.20
C PRO A 83 -9.24 -10.40 -4.74
N THR A 84 -8.25 -9.62 -5.19
CA THR A 84 -6.86 -9.72 -4.75
C THR A 84 -6.62 -9.12 -3.37
N VAL A 85 -7.60 -8.46 -2.76
CA VAL A 85 -7.48 -7.84 -1.44
C VAL A 85 -8.01 -8.80 -0.39
N GLU A 86 -7.16 -9.16 0.56
CA GLU A 86 -7.54 -10.04 1.66
C GLU A 86 -8.00 -9.24 2.88
N HIS A 87 -9.21 -9.57 3.37
CA HIS A 87 -9.84 -8.91 4.52
C HIS A 87 -9.58 -9.60 5.86
N ARG A 88 -8.80 -10.68 5.89
CA ARG A 88 -8.47 -11.41 7.12
C ARG A 88 -7.63 -10.56 8.08
N PRO A 89 -7.64 -10.83 9.40
CA PRO A 89 -6.73 -10.19 10.34
C PRO A 89 -5.26 -10.34 9.93
N PHE A 90 -4.42 -9.36 10.30
CA PHE A 90 -2.97 -9.49 10.13
C PHE A 90 -2.44 -10.62 11.02
N THR A 91 -1.67 -11.50 10.40
CA THR A 91 -0.98 -12.58 11.10
C THR A 91 0.29 -12.07 11.75
N THR A 92 0.76 -12.77 12.78
CA THR A 92 2.04 -12.46 13.42
C THR A 92 3.17 -12.39 12.39
N ARG A 93 3.19 -13.31 11.42
CA ARG A 93 4.16 -13.34 10.30
C ARG A 93 4.18 -12.03 9.51
N GLU A 94 3.00 -11.53 9.13
CA GLU A 94 2.89 -10.25 8.43
C GLU A 94 3.33 -9.09 9.33
N ASP A 95 3.02 -9.13 10.64
CA ASP A 95 3.48 -8.13 11.60
C ASP A 95 5.01 -8.01 11.60
N ALA A 96 5.75 -9.14 11.59
CA ALA A 96 7.22 -9.10 11.55
C ALA A 96 7.76 -8.50 10.25
N ILE A 97 7.17 -8.84 9.11
CA ILE A 97 7.57 -8.24 7.83
C ILE A 97 7.36 -6.73 7.88
N ILE A 98 6.20 -6.27 8.38
CA ILE A 98 5.90 -4.84 8.50
C ILE A 98 6.89 -4.15 9.44
N LEU A 99 7.15 -4.73 10.61
CA LEU A 99 8.09 -4.18 11.60
C LEU A 99 9.51 -4.06 11.03
N HIS A 100 10.03 -5.13 10.43
CA HIS A 100 11.39 -5.15 9.90
C HIS A 100 11.54 -4.28 8.65
N ALA A 101 10.55 -4.29 7.76
CA ALA A 101 10.57 -3.44 6.58
C ALA A 101 10.41 -1.96 6.95
N HIS A 102 9.58 -1.62 7.95
CA HIS A 102 9.42 -0.24 8.42
C HIS A 102 10.70 0.31 9.07
N ASP A 103 11.42 -0.51 9.85
CA ASP A 103 12.70 -0.11 10.45
C ASP A 103 13.74 0.31 9.39
N ARG A 104 13.73 -0.34 8.23
CA ARG A 104 14.68 -0.08 7.13
C ARG A 104 14.19 0.93 6.10
N LEU A 105 12.91 0.90 5.74
CA LEU A 105 12.32 1.69 4.66
C LEU A 105 11.57 2.93 5.16
N GLY A 106 11.19 2.97 6.43
CA GLY A 106 10.26 3.93 7.00
C GLY A 106 8.85 3.80 6.42
N ASN A 107 8.20 4.93 6.17
CA ASN A 107 6.78 5.00 5.75
C ASN A 107 6.55 4.71 4.26
N LYS A 108 7.37 3.86 3.63
CA LYS A 108 7.22 3.45 2.23
C LYS A 108 6.16 2.33 2.10
N TRP A 109 4.90 2.65 2.40
CA TRP A 109 3.82 1.66 2.51
C TRP A 109 3.59 0.80 1.27
N ALA A 110 3.65 1.40 0.07
CA ALA A 110 3.55 0.66 -1.18
C ALA A 110 4.72 -0.31 -1.37
N ALA A 111 5.90 0.04 -0.85
CA ALA A 111 7.06 -0.84 -0.90
C ALA A 111 6.89 -2.03 0.06
N ILE A 112 6.37 -1.79 1.27
CA ILE A 112 6.12 -2.83 2.27
C ILE A 112 4.98 -3.75 1.83
N ALA A 113 3.90 -3.20 1.26
CA ALA A 113 2.75 -3.99 0.79
C ALA A 113 3.10 -4.95 -0.35
N ARG A 114 4.08 -4.62 -1.20
CA ARG A 114 4.58 -5.55 -2.23
C ARG A 114 5.17 -6.84 -1.65
N MET A 115 5.61 -6.83 -0.39
CA MET A 115 6.13 -8.01 0.32
C MET A 115 5.03 -8.84 1.00
N LEU A 116 3.79 -8.36 0.98
CA LEU A 116 2.66 -8.93 1.69
C LEU A 116 1.57 -9.30 0.67
N PRO A 117 1.55 -10.54 0.17
CA PRO A 117 0.56 -10.95 -0.81
C PRO A 117 -0.85 -10.74 -0.23
N GLY A 118 -1.74 -10.17 -1.04
CA GLY A 118 -3.11 -9.88 -0.64
C GLY A 118 -3.29 -8.62 0.21
N ARG A 119 -2.22 -7.92 0.61
CA ARG A 119 -2.30 -6.68 1.41
C ARG A 119 -2.05 -5.44 0.57
N THR A 120 -2.82 -4.39 0.86
CA THR A 120 -2.67 -3.08 0.21
C THR A 120 -1.80 -2.16 1.06
N ASP A 121 -1.19 -1.16 0.44
CA ASP A 121 -0.42 -0.11 1.12
C ASP A 121 -1.25 0.59 2.20
N ASN A 122 -2.55 0.81 1.91
CA ASN A 122 -3.46 1.38 2.87
C ASN A 122 -3.72 0.45 4.07
N ALA A 123 -3.87 -0.86 3.84
CA ALA A 123 -4.04 -1.84 4.91
C ALA A 123 -2.81 -1.89 5.84
N VAL A 124 -1.60 -1.89 5.25
CA VAL A 124 -0.34 -1.90 6.01
C VAL A 124 -0.20 -0.65 6.86
N LYS A 125 -0.39 0.54 6.27
CA LYS A 125 -0.36 1.82 6.99
C LYS A 125 -1.37 1.85 8.13
N ASN A 126 -2.59 1.38 7.89
CA ASN A 126 -3.64 1.34 8.91
C ASN A 126 -3.25 0.42 10.06
N HIS A 127 -2.75 -0.78 9.75
CA HIS A 127 -2.29 -1.73 10.76
C HIS A 127 -1.13 -1.20 11.60
N TRP A 128 -0.18 -0.51 10.95
CA TRP A 128 0.90 0.18 11.65
C TRP A 128 0.36 1.20 12.66
N ASN A 129 -0.51 2.11 12.23
CA ASN A 129 -1.01 3.19 13.06
C ASN A 129 -1.96 2.71 14.16
N ALA A 130 -2.78 1.70 13.88
CA ALA A 130 -3.75 1.17 14.85
C ALA A 130 -3.10 0.24 15.88
N THR A 131 -2.09 -0.54 15.48
CA THR A 131 -1.61 -1.69 16.25
C THR A 131 -0.12 -1.63 16.54
N LEU A 132 0.72 -1.57 15.51
CA LEU A 132 2.17 -1.80 15.68
C LEU A 132 2.90 -0.61 16.30
N LYS A 133 2.53 0.63 15.98
CA LYS A 133 3.19 1.84 16.49
C LYS A 133 3.22 1.87 18.02
N ARG A 134 2.09 1.51 18.67
CA ARG A 134 1.99 1.43 20.14
C ARG A 134 2.80 0.26 20.72
N ARG A 135 2.83 -0.89 20.05
CA ARG A 135 3.63 -2.05 20.48
C ARG A 135 5.13 -1.74 20.45
N VAL A 136 5.60 -1.05 19.41
CA VAL A 136 7.01 -0.65 19.27
C VAL A 136 7.41 0.37 20.34
N SER A 137 6.57 1.38 20.58
CA SER A 137 6.86 2.39 21.62
C SER A 137 6.83 1.81 23.02
N GLN A 138 5.95 0.85 23.31
CA GLN A 138 5.96 0.11 24.58
C GLN A 138 7.22 -0.75 24.72
N ARG A 139 7.60 -1.54 23.71
CA ARG A 139 8.85 -2.33 23.74
C ARG A 139 10.09 -1.49 24.02
N ARG A 140 10.19 -0.30 23.40
CA ARG A 140 11.31 0.64 23.63
C ARG A 140 11.34 1.18 25.06
N ARG A 141 10.19 1.30 25.73
CA ARG A 141 10.08 1.81 27.10
C ARG A 141 10.43 0.77 28.16
N PHE A 142 10.20 -0.51 27.90
CA PHE A 142 10.45 -1.60 28.86
C PHE A 142 11.82 -2.27 28.70
N GLY A 143 12.66 -1.80 27.78
CA GLY A 143 14.04 -2.31 27.66
C GLY A 143 14.13 -3.77 27.24
N ASP A 144 13.07 -4.33 26.62
CA ASP A 144 13.07 -5.66 26.02
C ASP A 144 13.84 -5.65 24.70
N ASP A 145 15.13 -5.34 24.77
CA ASP A 145 16.07 -5.66 23.71
C ASP A 145 16.20 -7.18 23.65
N PRO A 146 15.89 -7.85 22.52
CA PRO A 146 16.07 -9.28 22.38
C PRO A 146 17.52 -9.73 22.65
N LEU A 147 18.53 -8.86 22.61
CA LEU A 147 19.89 -9.21 23.02
C LEU A 147 20.07 -9.31 24.54
N THR A 148 19.37 -8.48 25.32
CA THR A 148 19.49 -8.44 26.79
C THR A 148 18.67 -9.54 27.44
N ALA A 149 17.47 -9.83 26.93
CA ALA A 149 16.61 -10.90 27.45
C ALA A 149 17.15 -12.32 27.19
N LEU A 150 17.97 -12.52 26.14
CA LEU A 150 18.62 -13.80 25.83
C LEU A 150 19.80 -14.12 26.79
N THR A 151 20.36 -13.11 27.46
CA THR A 151 21.51 -13.30 28.37
C THR A 151 21.08 -13.76 29.77
N LEU A 152 19.80 -13.59 30.15
CA LEU A 152 19.34 -13.84 31.53
C LEU A 152 18.19 -14.86 31.67
N ALA A 153 17.77 -15.54 30.60
CA ALA A 153 16.72 -16.55 30.69
C ALA A 153 17.29 -17.98 30.81
N PRO A 154 16.87 -18.80 31.80
CA PRO A 154 17.26 -20.19 31.90
C PRO A 154 16.74 -21.01 30.71
N PRO A 155 17.48 -22.03 30.25
CA PRO A 155 17.11 -22.83 29.09
C PRO A 155 15.91 -23.71 29.44
N GLY A 156 14.69 -23.33 29.03
CA GLY A 156 13.53 -24.21 29.23
C GLY A 156 12.13 -23.63 29.03
N SER A 157 11.95 -22.32 28.85
CA SER A 157 10.60 -21.75 28.70
C SER A 157 10.32 -21.31 27.28
N GLY A 158 9.58 -22.14 26.55
CA GLY A 158 9.07 -21.87 25.21
C GLY A 158 8.12 -20.67 25.18
N GLY A 159 8.66 -19.48 24.90
CA GLY A 159 7.93 -18.42 24.24
C GLY A 159 8.17 -18.55 22.75
N GLY A 160 7.12 -18.55 21.93
CA GLY A 160 7.16 -18.65 20.45
C GLY A 160 7.87 -17.46 19.78
N GLY A 161 9.16 -17.30 20.10
CA GLY A 161 10.07 -16.33 19.55
C GLY A 161 10.51 -16.81 18.18
N TRP A 162 10.32 -15.94 17.20
CA TRP A 162 10.95 -15.95 15.89
C TRP A 162 12.26 -16.73 15.88
N THR A 163 12.28 -17.89 15.22
CA THR A 163 13.54 -18.60 15.02
C THR A 163 14.49 -17.69 14.25
N ALA A 164 15.79 -17.74 14.57
CA ALA A 164 16.80 -16.93 13.91
C ALA A 164 16.68 -17.03 12.37
N GLY A 165 16.47 -18.24 11.86
CA GLY A 165 16.26 -18.49 10.43
C GLY A 165 15.06 -17.76 9.82
N PHE A 166 13.97 -17.56 10.58
CA PHE A 166 12.83 -16.78 10.07
C PHE A 166 13.16 -15.28 9.98
N ARG A 167 13.88 -14.73 10.96
CA ARG A 167 14.33 -13.33 10.93
C ARG A 167 15.28 -13.08 9.75
N ASP A 168 16.19 -14.02 9.49
CA ASP A 168 17.14 -13.92 8.39
C ASP A 168 16.47 -13.97 7.01
N VAL A 169 15.43 -14.80 6.85
CA VAL A 169 14.63 -14.84 5.62
C VAL A 169 13.96 -13.50 5.36
N VAL A 170 13.28 -12.92 6.35
CA VAL A 170 12.63 -11.61 6.21
C VAL A 170 13.67 -10.53 5.92
N ALA A 171 14.81 -10.54 6.60
CA ALA A 171 15.88 -9.57 6.37
C ALA A 171 16.50 -9.70 4.97
N ARG A 172 16.66 -10.94 4.47
CA ARG A 172 17.13 -11.22 3.12
C ARG A 172 16.12 -10.75 2.08
N GLU A 173 14.83 -11.06 2.23
CA GLU A 173 13.79 -10.60 1.30
C GLU A 173 13.71 -9.06 1.27
N VAL A 174 13.77 -8.38 2.43
CA VAL A 174 13.80 -6.91 2.45
C VAL A 174 15.10 -6.39 1.82
N ARG A 175 16.25 -7.05 2.02
CA ARG A 175 17.54 -6.64 1.43
C ARG A 175 17.54 -6.79 -0.08
N GLU A 176 17.15 -7.96 -0.58
CA GLU A 176 17.04 -8.25 -2.01
C GLU A 176 16.12 -7.25 -2.69
N TYR A 177 14.97 -6.97 -2.07
CA TYR A 177 14.03 -6.00 -2.59
C TYR A 177 14.53 -4.55 -2.60
N VAL A 178 15.21 -4.12 -1.52
CA VAL A 178 15.87 -2.80 -1.47
C VAL A 178 16.95 -2.69 -2.55
N SER A 179 17.78 -3.73 -2.71
CA SER A 179 18.84 -3.77 -3.71
C SER A 179 18.29 -3.76 -5.14
N PHE A 180 17.22 -4.51 -5.38
CA PHE A 180 16.54 -4.58 -6.68
C PHE A 180 15.88 -3.24 -7.03
N SER A 181 15.15 -2.64 -6.08
CA SER A 181 14.51 -1.34 -6.29
C SER A 181 15.49 -0.18 -6.45
N PHE A 182 16.71 -0.28 -5.91
CA PHE A 182 17.75 0.75 -6.08
C PHE A 182 18.53 0.60 -7.41
N SER A 183 18.53 -0.61 -7.98
CA SER A 183 19.17 -0.88 -9.28
C SER A 183 18.32 -0.38 -10.47
N ASP A 184 16.99 -0.37 -10.33
CA ASP A 184 16.07 0.19 -11.34
C ASP A 184 16.18 1.73 -11.48
N ASP A 185 16.69 2.44 -10.46
CA ASP A 185 16.84 3.91 -10.47
C ASP A 185 18.13 4.38 -11.18
N LEU A 186 19.16 3.53 -11.28
CA LEU A 186 20.43 3.87 -11.95
C LEU A 186 20.40 3.66 -13.47
N GLY A 187 19.36 3.04 -14.02
CA GLY A 187 19.19 2.85 -15.47
C GLY A 187 18.55 4.03 -16.21
N ALA A 188 18.14 5.09 -15.50
CA ALA A 188 17.35 6.19 -16.07
C ALA A 188 18.13 7.50 -16.26
N ASN A 189 19.47 7.53 -16.10
CA ASN A 189 20.24 8.77 -16.18
C ASN A 189 21.52 8.70 -17.05
N GLU A 190 21.50 7.90 -18.13
CA GLU A 190 22.57 7.89 -19.15
C GLU A 190 22.00 8.04 -20.58
N LYS A 191 21.02 8.93 -20.79
CA LYS A 191 20.57 9.34 -22.13
C LYS A 191 20.27 10.83 -22.24
N LEU A 192 21.15 11.68 -21.70
CA LEU A 192 21.23 13.10 -22.09
C LEU A 192 22.68 13.48 -22.41
N SER A 193 23.27 12.73 -23.32
CA SER A 193 24.45 13.11 -24.09
C SER A 193 24.19 12.67 -25.52
N ASN A 194 24.11 13.65 -26.43
CA ASN A 194 23.81 13.54 -27.86
C ASN A 194 22.32 13.71 -28.23
N TYR A 195 21.83 14.94 -28.10
CA TYR A 195 21.42 15.78 -29.25
C TYR A 195 21.20 17.23 -28.79
#